data_AF-A0A1V5JQ69-F1
#
_entry.id   AF-A0A1V5JQ69-F1
#
_cell.length_a   1.000
_cell.length_b   1.000
_cell.length_c   1.000
_cell.angle_alpha   90.00
_cell.angle_beta   90.00
_cell.angle_gamma   90.00
#
_symmetry.space_group_name_H-M   'P 1'
#
loop_
_entity.id
_entity.type
_entity.pdbx_description
1 polymer ?
#
loop_
_entity_poly.entity_id
_entity_poly.type
_entity_poly.pdbx_seq_one_letter_code
_entity_poly.pdbx_strand_id
1 'polypeptide(L)'
;MEVQGIEGSKRFEGIKIKTILGLRDLNFFLDREFGPSGEITGLTFLGRGWGHGVGLCQVGAYGMAKEGSKYKEILLHYYPGTRVENLSKVEKRE
;
A
#
# COMPACT_ATOMS: atom_id res chain seq x y z
N MET A 1 9.76 10.38 6.81
CA MET A 1 10.69 9.63 7.68
C MET A 1 12.02 10.35 7.68
N GLU A 2 12.63 10.57 8.84
CA GLU A 2 13.99 11.11 8.93
C GLU A 2 14.93 9.98 9.35
N VAL A 3 16.07 9.87 8.67
CA VAL A 3 17.13 8.90 8.99
C VAL A 3 18.36 9.70 9.39
N GLN A 4 18.87 9.41 10.58
CA GLN A 4 20.11 9.99 11.10
C GLN A 4 21.18 8.91 11.10
N GLY A 5 22.30 9.20 10.45
CA GLY A 5 23.49 8.37 10.44
C GLY A 5 24.70 9.13 10.96
N ILE A 6 25.85 8.45 10.95
CA ILE A 6 27.13 8.99 11.44
C ILE A 6 27.62 10.22 10.65
N GLU A 7 27.22 10.37 9.39
CA GLU A 7 27.63 11.47 8.50
C GLU A 7 26.57 12.57 8.36
N GLY A 8 25.43 12.48 9.07
CA GLY A 8 24.36 13.49 9.04
C GLY A 8 22.95 12.90 9.00
N SER A 9 21.95 13.74 8.75
CA SER A 9 20.55 13.31 8.63
C SER A 9 19.96 13.60 7.25
N LYS A 10 18.99 12.78 6.85
CA LYS A 10 18.23 12.96 5.61
C LYS A 10 16.76 12.66 5.82
N ARG A 11 15.91 13.52 5.27
CA ARG A 11 14.46 13.33 5.26
C ARG A 11 14.00 12.68 3.96
N PHE A 12 13.13 11.69 4.10
CA PHE A 12 12.46 10.97 3.01
C PHE A 12 10.95 11.19 3.11
N GLU A 13 10.33 11.47 1.97
CA GLU A 13 8.91 11.74 1.85
C GLU A 13 8.24 10.73 0.92
N GLY A 14 7.03 10.31 1.30
CA GLY A 14 6.17 9.45 0.51
C GLY A 14 6.84 8.16 0.04
N ILE A 15 6.65 7.85 -1.25
CA ILE A 15 7.06 6.59 -1.89
C ILE A 15 8.57 6.41 -1.96
N LYS A 16 9.37 7.48 -1.85
CA LYS A 16 10.83 7.39 -2.02
C LYS A 16 11.47 6.37 -1.09
N ILE A 17 11.00 6.27 0.16
CA ILE A 17 11.57 5.32 1.12
C ILE A 17 11.29 3.87 0.72
N LYS A 18 10.10 3.61 0.18
CA LYS A 18 9.70 2.30 -0.33
C LYS A 18 10.58 1.89 -1.50
N THR A 19 10.82 2.79 -2.45
CA THR A 19 11.66 2.51 -3.62
C THR A 19 13.10 2.24 -3.22
N ILE A 20 13.68 3.08 -2.34
CA ILE A 20 15.09 2.97 -1.94
C ILE A 20 15.34 1.68 -1.14
N LEU A 21 14.44 1.32 -0.25
CA LEU A 21 14.58 0.15 0.63
C LEU A 21 13.89 -1.11 0.06
N GLY A 22 13.32 -1.05 -1.13
CA GLY A 22 12.62 -2.18 -1.76
C GLY A 22 11.40 -2.69 -0.96
N LEU A 23 10.73 -1.82 -0.19
CA LEU A 23 9.62 -2.23 0.67
C LEU A 23 8.40 -2.62 -0.17
N ARG A 24 7.64 -3.60 0.32
CA ARG A 24 6.41 -4.06 -0.34
C ARG A 24 5.23 -3.13 -0.10
N ASP A 25 5.19 -2.48 1.06
CA ASP A 25 4.11 -1.63 1.54
C ASP A 25 4.63 -0.23 1.90
N LEU A 26 3.76 0.78 1.79
CA LEU A 26 4.00 2.10 2.35
C LEU A 26 3.57 2.19 3.82
N ASN A 27 2.66 1.31 4.24
CA ASN A 27 2.21 1.21 5.62
C ASN A 27 3.04 0.16 6.36
N PHE A 28 4.09 0.60 7.05
CA PHE A 28 4.99 -0.27 7.80
C PHE A 28 5.28 0.28 9.19
N PHE A 29 5.64 -0.62 10.09
CA PHE A 29 6.21 -0.35 11.40
C PHE A 29 7.71 -0.65 11.36
N LEU A 30 8.47 0.05 12.20
CA LEU A 30 9.91 -0.17 12.33
C LEU A 30 10.17 -0.83 13.67
N ASP A 31 10.75 -2.03 13.63
CA ASP A 31 11.30 -2.68 14.80
C ASP A 31 12.82 -2.48 14.84
N ARG A 32 13.36 -2.29 16.03
CA ARG A 32 14.79 -1.97 16.25
C ARG A 32 15.42 -3.08 17.05
N GLU A 33 16.50 -3.62 16.51
CA GLU A 33 17.33 -4.58 17.21
C GLU A 33 18.45 -3.85 17.93
N PHE A 34 18.63 -4.17 19.21
CA PHE A 34 19.64 -3.55 20.06
C PHE A 34 20.69 -4.57 20.47
N GLY A 35 21.94 -4.15 20.42
CA GLY A 35 23.07 -4.91 20.92
C GLY A 35 23.26 -4.77 22.44
N PRO A 36 24.26 -5.46 23.01
CA PRO A 36 24.47 -5.52 24.46
C PRO A 36 24.72 -4.18 25.14
N SER A 37 25.22 -3.17 24.41
CA SER A 37 25.44 -1.82 24.93
C SER A 37 24.31 -0.83 24.60
N GLY A 38 23.19 -1.33 24.05
CA GLY A 38 22.04 -0.50 23.67
C GLY A 38 22.18 0.20 22.33
N GLU A 39 23.22 -0.12 21.56
CA GLU A 39 23.40 0.33 20.19
C GLU A 39 22.41 -0.35 19.24
N ILE A 40 21.95 0.35 18.20
CA ILE A 40 21.11 -0.26 17.16
C ILE A 40 21.99 -1.13 16.26
N THR A 41 21.70 -2.42 16.18
CA THR A 41 22.43 -3.40 15.34
C THR A 41 21.64 -3.81 14.09
N GLY A 42 20.31 -3.61 14.11
CA GLY A 42 19.43 -4.01 13.02
C GLY A 42 18.13 -3.21 12.99
N LEU A 43 17.53 -3.14 11.80
CA LEU A 43 16.24 -2.51 11.57
C LEU A 43 15.36 -3.46 10.76
N THR A 44 14.19 -3.80 11.30
CA THR A 44 13.23 -4.67 10.61
C THR A 44 11.98 -3.86 10.25
N PHE A 45 11.63 -3.86 8.96
CA PHE A 45 10.44 -3.19 8.43
C PHE A 45 9.28 -4.18 8.33
N LEU A 46 8.24 -3.97 9.13
CA LEU A 46 7.08 -4.84 9.22
C LEU A 46 5.87 -4.20 8.52
N GLY A 47 5.46 -4.75 7.38
CA GLY A 47 4.28 -4.32 6.63
C GLY A 47 3.08 -5.25 6.80
N ARG A 48 1.89 -4.82 6.38
CA ARG A 48 0.65 -5.64 6.43
C ARG A 48 0.01 -5.90 5.06
N GLY A 49 0.57 -5.35 4.00
CA GLY A 49 0.07 -5.54 2.64
C GLY A 49 1.17 -5.49 1.58
N TRP A 50 0.73 -5.39 0.33
CA TRP A 50 1.61 -5.24 -0.83
C TRP A 50 0.95 -4.33 -1.86
N GLY A 51 1.58 -3.17 -2.10
CA GLY A 51 1.05 -2.18 -3.05
C GLY A 51 1.14 -0.77 -2.50
N HIS A 52 0.27 0.11 -3.00
CA HIS A 52 0.16 1.51 -2.57
C HIS A 52 -1.08 1.77 -1.71
N GLY A 53 -1.96 0.78 -1.52
CA GLY A 53 -3.10 0.87 -0.60
C GLY A 53 -4.26 1.75 -1.07
N VAL A 54 -4.38 2.03 -2.38
CA VAL A 54 -5.47 2.87 -2.93
C VAL A 54 -6.28 2.08 -3.95
N GLY A 55 -7.60 2.21 -3.92
CA GLY A 55 -8.50 1.53 -4.85
C GLY A 55 -8.71 0.07 -4.50
N LEU A 56 -8.69 -0.80 -5.51
CA LEU A 56 -9.06 -2.21 -5.37
C LEU A 56 -7.95 -3.08 -4.77
N CYS A 57 -8.21 -3.66 -3.60
CA CYS A 57 -7.39 -4.73 -3.04
C CYS A 57 -7.69 -6.04 -3.78
N GLN A 58 -6.73 -6.56 -4.53
CA GLN A 58 -6.91 -7.77 -5.36
C GLN A 58 -7.26 -9.00 -4.52
N VAL A 59 -6.57 -9.21 -3.40
CA VAL A 59 -6.83 -10.34 -2.48
C VAL A 59 -8.19 -10.19 -1.82
N GLY A 60 -8.57 -8.96 -1.43
CA GLY A 60 -9.88 -8.68 -0.87
C GLY A 60 -11.01 -8.90 -1.88
N ALA A 61 -10.85 -8.44 -3.13
CA ALA A 61 -11.78 -8.72 -4.22
C ALA A 61 -11.94 -10.22 -4.48
N TYR A 62 -10.85 -10.99 -4.45
CA TYR A 62 -10.90 -12.45 -4.55
C TYR A 62 -11.70 -13.08 -3.38
N GLY A 63 -11.48 -12.63 -2.14
CA GLY A 63 -12.25 -13.07 -0.97
C GLY A 63 -13.74 -12.79 -1.12
N MET A 64 -14.11 -11.55 -1.47
CA MET A 64 -15.50 -11.17 -1.74
C MET A 64 -16.14 -12.04 -2.84
N ALA A 65 -15.41 -12.36 -3.90
CA ALA A 65 -15.89 -13.23 -4.97
C ALA A 65 -16.11 -14.67 -4.47
N LYS A 66 -15.24 -15.18 -3.60
CA LYS A 66 -15.40 -16.50 -2.94
C LYS A 66 -16.62 -16.55 -2.03
N GLU A 67 -16.98 -15.44 -1.41
CA GLU A 67 -18.20 -15.28 -0.60
C GLU A 67 -19.46 -15.01 -1.44
N GLY A 68 -19.34 -14.95 -2.77
CA GLY A 68 -20.47 -14.87 -3.70
C GLY A 68 -20.74 -13.48 -4.29
N SER A 69 -20.00 -12.45 -3.89
CA SER A 69 -20.14 -11.10 -4.44
C SER A 69 -19.85 -11.09 -5.94
N LYS A 70 -20.69 -10.40 -6.71
CA LYS A 70 -20.48 -10.17 -8.14
C LYS A 70 -19.54 -9.00 -8.37
N TYR A 71 -18.94 -8.95 -9.56
CA TYR A 71 -17.95 -7.92 -9.91
C TYR A 71 -18.45 -6.49 -9.68
N LYS A 72 -19.75 -6.21 -9.92
CA LYS A 72 -20.33 -4.87 -9.69
C LYS A 72 -20.32 -4.48 -8.22
N GLU A 73 -20.61 -5.42 -7.32
CA GLU A 73 -20.63 -5.19 -5.86
C GLU A 73 -19.21 -4.98 -5.34
N ILE A 74 -18.26 -5.79 -5.83
CA ILE A 74 -16.83 -5.65 -5.52
C ILE A 74 -16.32 -4.28 -5.98
N LEU A 75 -16.60 -3.87 -7.21
CA LEU A 75 -16.17 -2.57 -7.73
C LEU A 75 -16.81 -1.42 -6.95
N LEU A 76 -18.10 -1.51 -6.61
CA LEU A 76 -18.79 -0.45 -5.85
C LEU A 76 -18.25 -0.32 -4.41
N HIS A 77 -17.79 -1.43 -3.81
CA HIS A 77 -17.12 -1.43 -2.51
C HIS A 77 -15.80 -0.64 -2.54
N TYR A 78 -14.95 -0.88 -3.55
CA TYR A 78 -13.64 -0.22 -3.68
C TYR A 78 -13.69 1.16 -4.34
N TYR A 79 -14.74 1.45 -5.10
CA TYR A 79 -14.93 2.72 -5.81
C TYR A 79 -16.34 3.28 -5.56
N PRO A 80 -16.62 3.80 -4.35
CA PRO A 80 -17.94 4.34 -4.01
C PRO A 80 -18.37 5.48 -4.93
N GLY A 81 -19.65 5.53 -5.26
CA GLY A 81 -20.21 6.55 -6.15
C GLY A 81 -19.92 6.37 -7.64
N THR A 82 -19.25 5.28 -8.03
CA THR A 82 -19.02 4.94 -9.45
C THR A 82 -20.14 4.10 -10.04
N ARG A 83 -20.21 4.06 -11.38
CA ARG A 83 -21.14 3.20 -12.13
C ARG A 83 -20.39 2.45 -13.21
N VAL A 84 -20.70 1.17 -13.37
CA VAL A 84 -20.22 0.37 -14.49
C VAL A 84 -21.09 0.66 -15.71
N GLU A 85 -20.48 1.18 -16.77
CA GLU A 85 -21.12 1.47 -18.05
C GLU A 85 -20.52 0.67 -19.20
N ASN A 86 -21.31 0.49 -20.26
CA ASN A 86 -20.78 -0.01 -21.51
C ASN A 86 -20.20 1.16 -22.32
N LEU A 87 -18.94 1.06 -22.72
CA LEU A 87 -18.23 2.14 -23.43
C LEU A 87 -18.98 2.62 -24.69
N SER A 88 -19.61 1.70 -25.44
CA SER A 88 -20.40 2.03 -26.64
C SER A 88 -21.62 2.94 -26.39
N LYS A 89 -22.04 3.08 -25.13
CA LYS A 89 -23.14 3.96 -24.72
C LYS A 89 -22.65 5.33 -24.27
N VAL A 90 -21.36 5.46 -23.94
CA VAL A 90 -20.76 6.73 -23.48
C VAL A 90 -20.41 7.60 -24.69
N GLU A 91 -19.85 7.01 -25.74
CA GLU A 91 -19.48 7.72 -26.99
C GLU A 91 -20.69 8.29 -27.77
N LYS A 92 -21.93 7.91 -27.40
CA LYS A 92 -23.17 8.42 -28.02
C LYS A 92 -23.80 9.59 -27.25
N ARG A 93 -23.17 10.06 -26.17
CA ARG A 93 -23.66 11.15 -25.31
C ARG A 93 -22.91 12.47 -25.52
N GLU A 94 -21.97 12.50 -26.46
CA GLU A 94 -21.28 13.70 -26.96
C GLU A 94 -21.77 14.02 -28.38
#